data_AF-A0ABD0SDT0-F1
#
_entry.id   AF-A0ABD0SDT0-F1
#
_cell.length_a   1.000
_cell.length_b   1.000
_cell.length_c   1.000
_cell.angle_alpha   90.00
_cell.angle_beta   90.00
_cell.angle_gamma   90.00
#
_symmetry.space_group_name_H-M   'P 1'
#
loop_
_entity.id
_entity.type
_entity.pdbx_description
1 polymer ?
#
loop_
_entity_poly.entity_id
_entity_poly.type
_entity_poly.pdbx_seq_one_letter_code
_entity_poly.pdbx_strand_id
1 'polypeptide(L)'
;MKYLGLTLDGRWHFTAHFKGLSERLVRAADSFGWLLPNLGGPRTRCRRLYAGVLKSMALYGAPVWSDSLHRRENVALLRRPQRAIALRVARAYRTVGSAAACALAGTPPWELEASVLSAVYHWTAEQRARDLRPAPEERGAVRRHAHEDMVRDWEGDLSHGFLTYRLVQVLTGHGCFGNYLHKIGREESPSCHECGAAVDTAQHTLAVCPGWEEQRRVLVGAVGQDLSLPSIVNAMLDNERAWKAMASFCETVMSQKEAAEREREDDPSAPPLRRRRRGRRRRAYDRSSLAPPGGQQVVGTGVPPPALHAPPPSRGNSAVSPAIPPIPPSLGGGAGPAS
;
A
#
# COMPACT_ATOMS: atom_id res chain seq x y z
N MET A 1 5.46 -15.80 30.84
CA MET A 1 4.31 -15.73 31.78
C MET A 1 3.14 -15.04 31.09
N LYS A 2 1.88 -15.40 31.38
CA LYS A 2 0.71 -14.62 30.93
C LYS A 2 0.18 -13.77 32.10
N TYR A 3 -0.05 -12.48 31.87
CA TYR A 3 -0.56 -11.56 32.89
C TYR A 3 -1.46 -10.51 32.26
N LEU A 4 -2.70 -10.37 32.76
CA LEU A 4 -3.72 -9.45 32.23
C LEU A 4 -3.86 -9.49 30.70
N GLY A 5 -3.76 -10.68 30.08
CA GLY A 5 -3.85 -10.83 28.62
C GLY A 5 -2.58 -10.49 27.84
N LEU A 6 -1.49 -10.08 28.51
CA LEU A 6 -0.16 -9.92 27.93
C LEU A 6 0.67 -11.20 28.09
N THR A 7 1.52 -11.49 27.11
CA THR A 7 2.50 -12.59 27.19
C THR A 7 3.87 -11.98 27.43
N LEU A 8 4.34 -12.05 28.68
CA LEU A 8 5.63 -11.54 29.11
C LEU A 8 6.70 -12.59 28.87
N ASP A 9 7.79 -12.20 28.20
CA ASP A 9 9.03 -12.97 28.15
C ASP A 9 10.05 -12.40 29.15
N GLY A 10 11.03 -13.20 29.55
CA GLY A 10 12.01 -12.79 30.58
C GLY A 10 12.94 -11.64 30.15
N ARG A 11 12.89 -11.23 28.88
CA ARG A 11 13.70 -10.14 28.32
C ARG A 11 12.87 -8.91 27.95
N TRP A 12 11.58 -8.89 28.27
CA TRP A 12 10.63 -7.81 27.92
C TRP A 12 10.61 -7.47 26.42
N HIS A 13 10.79 -8.46 25.54
CA HIS A 13 10.76 -8.27 24.08
C HIS A 13 9.36 -8.36 23.48
N PHE A 14 8.42 -9.04 24.14
CA PHE A 14 7.02 -9.20 23.76
C PHE A 14 6.78 -9.85 22.38
N THR A 15 7.78 -10.46 21.73
CA THR A 15 7.63 -11.03 20.39
C THR A 15 6.55 -12.13 20.35
N ALA A 16 6.50 -12.98 21.38
CA ALA A 16 5.45 -13.99 21.52
C ALA A 16 4.06 -13.37 21.72
N HIS A 17 3.97 -12.23 22.42
CA HIS A 17 2.72 -11.47 22.56
C HIS A 17 2.25 -10.94 21.20
N PHE A 18 3.12 -10.29 20.43
CA PHE A 18 2.77 -9.75 19.11
C PHE A 18 2.36 -10.82 18.10
N LYS A 19 2.99 -12.00 18.10
CA LYS A 19 2.59 -13.12 17.23
C LYS A 19 1.14 -13.53 17.52
N GLY A 20 0.82 -13.81 18.78
CA GLY A 20 -0.55 -14.16 19.19
C GLY A 20 -1.55 -13.00 19.04
N LEU A 21 -1.13 -11.75 19.22
CA LEU A 21 -1.97 -10.58 18.98
C LEU A 21 -2.30 -10.41 17.49
N SER A 22 -1.28 -10.50 16.62
CA SER A 22 -1.43 -10.36 15.17
C SER A 22 -2.40 -11.39 14.61
N GLU A 23 -2.28 -12.66 15.02
CA GLU A 23 -3.19 -13.73 14.60
C GLU A 23 -4.65 -13.48 15.01
N ARG A 24 -4.88 -12.95 16.21
CA ARG A 24 -6.23 -12.59 16.67
C ARG A 24 -6.78 -11.41 15.88
N LEU A 25 -5.97 -10.39 15.62
CA LEU A 25 -6.36 -9.21 14.85
C LEU A 25 -6.64 -9.55 13.39
N VAL A 26 -5.84 -10.41 12.75
CA VAL A 26 -6.07 -10.86 11.37
C VAL A 26 -7.38 -11.65 11.28
N ARG A 27 -7.61 -12.60 12.21
CA ARG A 27 -8.88 -13.34 12.29
C ARG A 27 -10.08 -12.41 12.44
N ALA A 28 -9.99 -11.40 13.31
CA ALA A 28 -11.03 -10.39 13.47
C ALA A 28 -11.19 -9.52 12.21
N ALA A 29 -10.10 -9.14 11.56
CA ALA A 29 -10.16 -8.37 10.32
C ALA A 29 -10.86 -9.16 9.20
N ASP A 30 -10.57 -10.46 9.09
CA ASP A 30 -11.08 -11.33 8.05
C ASP A 30 -12.56 -11.70 8.25
N SER A 31 -13.02 -11.83 9.51
CA SER A 31 -14.44 -11.99 9.79
C SER A 31 -15.27 -10.77 9.34
N PHE A 32 -14.65 -9.60 9.18
CA PHE A 32 -15.28 -8.40 8.60
C PHE A 32 -15.17 -8.31 7.08
N GLY A 33 -14.47 -9.24 6.41
CA GLY A 33 -14.23 -9.21 4.97
C GLY A 33 -15.51 -9.21 4.14
N TRP A 34 -16.50 -10.03 4.52
CA TRP A 34 -17.80 -10.09 3.85
C TRP A 34 -18.71 -8.91 4.20
N LEU A 35 -18.57 -8.34 5.40
CA LEU A 35 -19.33 -7.18 5.86
C LEU A 35 -18.90 -5.88 5.18
N LEU A 36 -17.63 -5.78 4.77
CA LEU A 36 -17.02 -4.54 4.29
C LEU A 36 -16.56 -4.62 2.82
N PRO A 37 -17.39 -5.07 1.86
CA PRO A 37 -16.99 -5.18 0.46
C PRO A 37 -16.64 -3.81 -0.12
N ASN A 38 -15.71 -3.74 -1.07
CA ASN A 38 -15.28 -2.45 -1.64
C ASN A 38 -16.42 -1.73 -2.38
N LEU A 39 -17.30 -2.49 -3.04
CA LEU A 39 -18.48 -2.00 -3.75
C LEU A 39 -19.76 -2.42 -3.01
N GLY A 40 -20.78 -1.57 -2.98
CA GLY A 40 -22.09 -1.90 -2.42
C GLY A 40 -22.16 -2.11 -0.90
N GLY A 41 -21.06 -1.90 -0.16
CA GLY A 41 -21.01 -2.14 1.28
C GLY A 41 -21.33 -0.93 2.17
N PRO A 42 -21.19 -1.10 3.50
CA PRO A 42 -21.49 -0.08 4.51
C PRO A 42 -20.75 1.25 4.29
N ARG A 43 -21.38 2.33 4.77
CA ARG A 43 -20.84 3.70 4.76
C ARG A 43 -19.62 3.82 5.67
N THR A 44 -18.85 4.92 5.49
CA THR A 44 -17.59 5.18 6.18
C THR A 44 -17.68 5.10 7.71
N ARG A 45 -18.80 5.54 8.31
CA ARG A 45 -19.01 5.50 9.78
C ARG A 45 -18.95 4.07 10.33
N CYS A 46 -19.64 3.11 9.68
CA CYS A 46 -19.60 1.70 10.08
C CYS A 46 -18.21 1.10 9.92
N ARG A 47 -17.51 1.41 8.82
CA ARG A 47 -16.12 0.96 8.59
C ARG A 47 -15.16 1.45 9.68
N ARG A 48 -15.28 2.73 10.07
CA ARG A 48 -14.49 3.31 11.15
C ARG A 48 -14.78 2.68 12.50
N LEU A 49 -16.02 2.26 12.75
CA LEU A 49 -16.38 1.53 13.97
C LEU A 49 -15.61 0.21 14.07
N TYR A 50 -15.61 -0.61 13.01
CA TYR A 50 -14.85 -1.86 13.00
C TYR A 50 -13.33 -1.64 13.09
N ALA A 51 -12.81 -0.59 12.44
CA ALA A 51 -11.43 -0.19 12.61
C ALA A 51 -11.10 0.22 14.06
N GLY A 52 -12.03 0.90 14.73
CA GLY A 52 -11.95 1.23 16.15
C GLY A 52 -11.85 -0.02 17.03
N VAL A 53 -12.67 -1.05 16.77
CA VAL A 53 -12.60 -2.34 17.51
C VAL A 53 -11.20 -2.95 17.39
N LEU A 54 -10.64 -3.03 16.17
CA LEU A 54 -9.30 -3.57 15.97
C LEU A 54 -8.22 -2.72 16.64
N LYS A 55 -8.33 -1.39 16.56
CA LYS A 55 -7.41 -0.47 17.23
C LYS A 55 -7.45 -0.68 18.75
N SER A 56 -8.63 -0.79 19.35
CA SER A 56 -8.77 -1.07 20.79
C SER A 56 -8.18 -2.42 21.20
N MET A 57 -8.36 -3.45 20.39
CA MET A 57 -7.72 -4.76 20.63
C MET A 57 -6.19 -4.67 20.51
N ALA A 58 -5.69 -3.95 19.49
CA ALA A 58 -4.27 -3.84 19.21
C ALA A 58 -3.51 -3.01 20.26
N LEU A 59 -4.11 -1.92 20.71
CA LEU A 59 -3.49 -0.98 21.66
C LEU A 59 -3.77 -1.32 23.13
N TYR A 60 -4.38 -2.47 23.39
CA TYR A 60 -4.56 -2.94 24.75
C TYR A 60 -3.20 -3.21 25.40
N GLY A 61 -2.96 -2.59 26.56
CA GLY A 61 -1.69 -2.67 27.27
C GLY A 61 -0.54 -1.93 26.59
N ALA A 62 -0.82 -1.03 25.62
CA ALA A 62 0.21 -0.26 24.90
C ALA A 62 1.31 0.34 25.78
N PRO A 63 1.02 0.98 26.93
CA PRO A 63 2.07 1.52 27.80
C PRO A 63 3.07 0.48 28.35
N VAL A 64 2.69 -0.79 28.40
CA VAL A 64 3.52 -1.86 28.95
C VAL A 64 4.49 -2.41 27.90
N TRP A 65 4.11 -2.38 26.62
CA TRP A 65 4.90 -2.97 25.54
C TRP A 65 5.40 -1.95 24.52
N SER A 66 5.02 -0.66 24.59
CA SER A 66 5.40 0.37 23.61
C SER A 66 6.91 0.41 23.38
N ASP A 67 7.68 0.25 24.45
CA ASP A 67 9.13 0.34 24.41
C ASP A 67 9.76 -0.82 23.63
N SER A 68 9.05 -1.94 23.50
CA SER A 68 9.50 -3.09 22.69
C SER A 68 9.35 -2.87 21.18
N LEU A 69 8.75 -1.75 20.74
CA LEU A 69 8.58 -1.41 19.32
C LEU A 69 9.86 -0.91 18.64
N HIS A 70 10.98 -0.77 19.36
CA HIS A 70 12.31 -0.62 18.74
C HIS A 70 12.67 -1.84 17.85
N ARG A 71 12.01 -2.98 18.04
CA ARG A 71 12.20 -4.19 17.23
C ARG A 71 11.34 -4.16 15.97
N ARG A 72 11.99 -4.16 14.80
CA ARG A 72 11.32 -4.20 13.49
C ARG A 72 10.33 -5.37 13.33
N GLU A 73 10.61 -6.53 13.94
CA GLU A 73 9.70 -7.70 13.90
C GLU A 73 8.34 -7.39 14.55
N ASN A 74 8.34 -6.76 15.73
CA ASN A 74 7.12 -6.42 16.46
C ASN A 74 6.27 -5.39 15.69
N VAL A 75 6.94 -4.37 15.14
CA VAL A 75 6.30 -3.35 14.29
C VAL A 75 5.65 -4.00 13.05
N ALA A 76 6.34 -4.94 12.38
CA ALA A 76 5.78 -5.65 11.23
C ALA A 76 4.53 -6.48 11.60
N LEU A 77 4.52 -7.11 12.78
CA LEU A 77 3.39 -7.89 13.28
C LEU A 77 2.16 -7.04 13.59
N LEU A 78 2.33 -5.77 14.00
CA LEU A 78 1.25 -4.78 14.18
C LEU A 78 0.76 -4.19 12.86
N ARG A 79 1.68 -3.81 11.96
CA ARG A 79 1.34 -3.17 10.68
C ARG A 79 0.50 -4.07 9.78
N ARG A 80 0.71 -5.39 9.82
CA ARG A 80 -0.02 -6.35 8.98
C ARG A 80 -1.55 -6.31 9.18
N PRO A 81 -2.10 -6.52 10.39
CA PRO A 81 -3.54 -6.39 10.63
C PRO A 81 -4.05 -4.96 10.45
N GLN A 82 -3.26 -3.94 10.81
CA GLN A 82 -3.62 -2.54 10.59
C GLN A 82 -3.87 -2.25 9.11
N ARG A 83 -2.94 -2.67 8.23
CA ARG A 83 -3.08 -2.50 6.79
C ARG A 83 -4.34 -3.18 6.27
N ALA A 84 -4.65 -4.39 6.74
CA ALA A 84 -5.83 -5.13 6.30
C ALA A 84 -7.12 -4.36 6.58
N ILE A 85 -7.24 -3.74 7.76
CA ILE A 85 -8.42 -2.93 8.09
C ILE A 85 -8.40 -1.55 7.44
N ALA A 86 -7.24 -0.91 7.31
CA ALA A 86 -7.09 0.38 6.64
C ALA A 86 -7.51 0.32 5.17
N LEU A 87 -7.12 -0.73 4.44
CA LEU A 87 -7.57 -0.97 3.07
C LEU A 87 -9.10 -1.08 2.97
N ARG A 88 -9.74 -1.77 3.92
CA ARG A 88 -11.19 -1.91 3.97
C ARG A 88 -11.88 -0.59 4.31
N VAL A 89 -11.32 0.24 5.20
CA VAL A 89 -11.85 1.58 5.50
C VAL A 89 -11.76 2.50 4.28
N ALA A 90 -10.60 2.54 3.63
CA ALA A 90 -10.33 3.35 2.46
C ALA A 90 -10.99 2.83 1.17
N ARG A 91 -11.54 1.60 1.17
CA ARG A 91 -12.01 0.87 -0.02
C ARG A 91 -10.92 0.77 -1.10
N ALA A 92 -9.67 0.69 -0.65
CA ALA A 92 -8.50 0.68 -1.50
C ALA A 92 -8.23 -0.74 -2.05
N TYR A 93 -7.58 -0.81 -3.21
CA TYR A 93 -7.10 -2.07 -3.76
C TYR A 93 -6.03 -2.68 -2.87
N ARG A 94 -5.93 -4.02 -2.85
CA ARG A 94 -4.92 -4.76 -2.08
C ARG A 94 -3.46 -4.42 -2.44
N THR A 95 -3.20 -3.72 -3.53
CA THR A 95 -1.88 -3.26 -3.97
C THR A 95 -1.45 -1.94 -3.33
N VAL A 96 -2.36 -1.19 -2.70
CA VAL A 96 -2.04 0.06 -2.02
C VAL A 96 -1.09 -0.21 -0.84
N GLY A 97 -0.02 0.58 -0.76
CA GLY A 97 0.99 0.49 0.31
C GLY A 97 0.40 0.71 1.70
N SER A 98 1.07 0.20 2.75
CA SER A 98 0.56 0.29 4.13
C SER A 98 0.35 1.73 4.57
N ALA A 99 1.35 2.58 4.35
CA ALA A 99 1.30 3.97 4.73
C ALA A 99 0.15 4.70 4.00
N ALA A 100 -0.04 4.42 2.70
CA ALA A 100 -1.14 4.97 1.90
C ALA A 100 -2.52 4.52 2.34
N ALA A 101 -2.66 3.25 2.69
CA ALA A 101 -3.90 2.75 3.26
C ALA A 101 -4.23 3.48 4.57
N CYS A 102 -3.26 3.67 5.45
CA CYS A 102 -3.40 4.38 6.72
C CYS A 102 -3.79 5.86 6.53
N ALA A 103 -3.10 6.58 5.63
CA ALA A 103 -3.41 7.97 5.32
C ALA A 103 -4.83 8.14 4.74
N LEU A 104 -5.21 7.33 3.75
CA LEU A 104 -6.56 7.36 3.15
C LEU A 104 -7.65 6.97 4.15
N ALA A 105 -7.35 6.05 5.06
CA ALA A 105 -8.27 5.65 6.12
C ALA A 105 -8.36 6.68 7.26
N GLY A 106 -7.45 7.66 7.31
CA GLY A 106 -7.32 8.61 8.41
C GLY A 106 -6.96 7.94 9.73
N THR A 107 -6.08 6.93 9.69
CA THR A 107 -5.60 6.22 10.87
C THR A 107 -4.07 6.23 10.88
N PRO A 108 -3.42 6.92 11.84
CA PRO A 108 -1.98 6.84 12.02
C PRO A 108 -1.54 5.39 12.30
N PRO A 109 -0.29 5.02 11.96
CA PRO A 109 0.31 3.75 12.37
C PRO A 109 0.12 3.49 13.87
N TRP A 110 -0.26 2.27 14.24
CA TRP A 110 -0.61 1.95 15.63
C TRP A 110 0.59 2.05 16.58
N GLU A 111 1.81 1.91 16.08
CA GLU A 111 3.03 2.16 16.84
C GLU A 111 3.12 3.60 17.33
N LEU A 112 2.73 4.59 16.53
CA LEU A 112 2.75 6.00 16.92
C LEU A 112 1.65 6.30 17.94
N GLU A 113 0.47 5.71 17.74
CA GLU A 113 -0.66 5.81 18.68
C GLU A 113 -0.34 5.13 20.03
N ALA A 114 0.43 4.04 20.02
CA ALA A 114 0.91 3.38 21.23
C ALA A 114 1.83 4.31 22.04
N SER A 115 2.70 5.08 21.37
CA SER A 115 3.55 6.09 22.02
C SER A 115 2.73 7.17 22.72
N VAL A 116 1.63 7.65 22.11
CA VAL A 116 0.72 8.61 22.75
C VAL A 116 0.09 8.03 24.03
N LEU A 117 -0.38 6.79 23.96
CA LEU A 117 -0.97 6.12 25.13
C LEU A 117 0.07 5.91 26.24
N SER A 118 1.30 5.57 25.86
CA SER A 118 2.41 5.40 26.80
C SER A 118 2.79 6.71 27.48
N ALA A 119 2.93 7.80 26.72
CA ALA A 119 3.24 9.13 27.26
C ALA A 119 2.21 9.58 28.30
N VAL A 120 0.91 9.45 28.00
CA VAL A 120 -0.16 9.81 28.95
C VAL A 120 -0.13 8.92 30.19
N TYR A 121 0.16 7.63 30.03
CA TYR A 121 0.26 6.69 31.14
C TYR A 121 1.42 7.03 32.07
N HIS A 122 2.62 7.21 31.53
CA HIS A 122 3.82 7.55 32.30
C HIS A 122 3.67 8.89 33.02
N TRP A 123 3.19 9.92 32.33
CA TRP A 123 2.86 11.20 32.96
C TRP A 123 1.88 11.04 34.11
N THR A 124 0.80 10.25 33.93
CA THR A 124 -0.17 10.00 35.00
C THR A 124 0.44 9.24 36.18
N ALA A 125 1.34 8.29 35.90
CA ALA A 125 2.04 7.53 36.93
C ALA A 125 3.00 8.41 37.74
N GLU A 126 3.73 9.32 37.08
CA GLU A 126 4.60 10.31 37.72
C GLU A 126 3.82 11.27 38.63
N GLN A 127 2.67 11.77 38.17
CA GLN A 127 1.82 12.63 38.98
C GLN A 127 1.32 11.89 40.23
N ARG A 128 0.92 10.62 40.10
CA ARG A 128 0.52 9.79 41.25
C ARG A 128 1.66 9.50 42.21
N ALA A 129 2.88 9.33 41.71
CA ALA A 129 4.06 9.15 42.56
C ALA A 129 4.40 10.41 43.37
N ARG A 130 3.87 11.58 42.96
CA ARG A 130 3.92 12.86 43.70
C ARG A 130 2.67 13.10 44.54
N ASP A 131 1.84 12.08 44.76
CA ASP A 131 0.53 12.15 45.43
C ASP A 131 -0.47 13.12 44.79
N LEU A 132 -0.25 13.50 43.54
CA LEU A 132 -1.17 14.34 42.76
C LEU A 132 -2.18 13.47 42.01
N ARG A 133 -3.45 13.90 42.02
CA ARG A 133 -4.54 13.27 41.26
C ARG A 133 -4.99 14.21 40.14
N PRO A 134 -4.39 14.11 38.94
CA PRO A 134 -4.69 15.04 37.85
C PRO A 134 -6.14 14.92 37.41
N ALA A 135 -6.77 16.07 37.20
CA ALA A 135 -8.13 16.18 36.69
C ALA A 135 -8.24 15.52 35.29
N PRO A 136 -9.45 15.09 34.87
CA PRO A 136 -9.68 14.62 33.51
C PRO A 136 -9.24 15.62 32.43
N GLU A 137 -9.37 16.92 32.70
CA GLU A 137 -9.00 17.99 31.77
C GLU A 137 -7.49 18.09 31.55
N GLU A 138 -6.69 17.99 32.61
CA GLU A 138 -5.22 17.98 32.55
C GLU A 138 -4.72 16.75 31.77
N ARG A 139 -5.27 15.58 32.08
CA ARG A 139 -5.00 14.34 31.30
C ARG A 139 -5.40 14.49 29.83
N GLY A 140 -6.51 15.18 29.58
CA GLY A 140 -6.98 15.51 28.24
C GLY A 140 -6.02 16.44 27.49
N ALA A 141 -5.45 17.44 28.18
CA ALA A 141 -4.47 18.36 27.62
C ALA A 141 -3.16 17.63 27.25
N VAL A 142 -2.63 16.80 28.15
CA VAL A 142 -1.44 15.98 27.86
C VAL A 142 -1.68 15.06 26.67
N ARG A 143 -2.86 14.42 26.61
CA ARG A 143 -3.22 13.58 25.47
C ARG A 143 -3.30 14.36 24.16
N ARG A 144 -3.89 15.55 24.16
CA ARG A 144 -3.98 16.40 22.96
C ARG A 144 -2.60 16.78 22.47
N HIS A 145 -1.74 17.25 23.37
CA HIS A 145 -0.37 17.62 23.03
C HIS A 145 0.42 16.45 22.44
N ALA A 146 0.42 15.29 23.11
CA ALA A 146 1.08 14.09 22.61
C ALA A 146 0.51 13.62 21.25
N HIS A 147 -0.80 13.78 21.05
CA HIS A 147 -1.43 13.47 19.76
C HIS A 147 -1.03 14.47 18.67
N GLU A 148 -0.91 15.77 18.96
CA GLU A 148 -0.45 16.79 18.01
C GLU A 148 0.99 16.53 17.57
N ASP A 149 1.88 16.17 18.51
CA ASP A 149 3.25 15.79 18.19
C ASP A 149 3.30 14.52 17.34
N MET A 150 2.51 13.49 17.70
CA MET A 150 2.37 12.27 16.91
C MET A 150 1.88 12.55 15.48
N VAL A 151 0.92 13.47 15.29
CA VAL A 151 0.44 13.87 13.96
C VAL A 151 1.56 14.55 13.18
N ARG A 152 2.32 15.44 13.80
CA ARG A 152 3.44 16.14 13.16
C ARG A 152 4.52 15.15 12.71
N ASP A 153 4.88 14.20 13.57
CA ASP A 153 5.82 13.12 13.25
C ASP A 153 5.29 12.26 12.10
N TRP A 154 4.01 11.91 12.16
CA TRP A 154 3.38 11.11 11.11
C TRP A 154 3.36 11.86 9.77
N GLU A 155 3.03 13.15 9.74
CA GLU A 155 3.13 13.99 8.54
C GLU A 155 4.55 14.02 7.96
N GLY A 156 5.56 14.10 8.84
CA GLY A 156 6.96 13.89 8.49
C GLY A 156 7.18 12.54 7.80
N ASP A 157 6.78 11.44 8.41
CA ASP A 157 6.94 10.09 7.84
C ASP A 157 6.18 9.88 6.53
N LEU A 158 4.97 10.47 6.38
CA LEU A 158 4.20 10.44 5.14
C LEU A 158 4.98 11.13 4.00
N SER A 159 5.78 12.16 4.31
CA SER A 159 6.65 12.82 3.34
C SER A 159 7.89 11.98 2.95
N HIS A 160 8.24 10.96 3.74
CA HIS A 160 9.45 10.14 3.57
C HIS A 160 9.20 8.67 3.17
N GLY A 161 7.96 8.19 3.05
CA GLY A 161 7.67 6.74 2.91
C GLY A 161 6.61 6.34 1.89
N PHE A 162 6.13 7.28 1.07
CA PHE A 162 5.18 7.00 0.01
C PHE A 162 5.87 6.94 -1.35
N LEU A 163 5.48 5.94 -2.15
CA LEU A 163 5.74 6.00 -3.57
C LEU A 163 4.87 7.14 -4.12
N THR A 164 5.47 8.31 -4.34
CA THR A 164 4.77 9.41 -5.00
C THR A 164 4.38 8.97 -6.41
N TYR A 165 3.39 9.63 -7.00
CA TYR A 165 2.94 9.31 -8.37
C TYR A 165 4.12 9.27 -9.35
N ARG A 166 5.01 10.28 -9.29
CA ARG A 166 6.19 10.40 -10.15
C ARG A 166 7.27 9.38 -9.82
N LEU A 167 7.45 9.04 -8.56
CA LEU A 167 8.36 7.97 -8.17
C LEU A 167 7.88 6.60 -8.69
N VAL A 168 6.57 6.31 -8.65
CA VAL A 168 6.01 5.09 -9.27
C VAL A 168 6.25 5.08 -10.79
N GLN A 169 6.09 6.21 -11.48
CA GLN A 169 6.37 6.28 -12.91
C GLN A 169 7.82 5.89 -13.23
N VAL A 170 8.77 6.42 -12.47
CA VAL A 170 10.20 6.11 -12.63
C VAL A 170 10.47 4.63 -12.35
N LEU A 171 9.98 4.09 -11.23
CA LEU A 171 10.22 2.69 -10.86
C LEU A 171 9.60 1.69 -11.84
N THR A 172 8.48 2.03 -12.46
CA THR A 172 7.78 1.15 -13.41
C THR A 172 8.16 1.38 -14.86
N GLY A 173 8.85 2.49 -15.17
CA GLY A 173 9.06 2.95 -16.54
C GLY A 173 7.78 3.40 -17.25
N HIS A 174 6.66 3.56 -16.54
CA HIS A 174 5.37 3.98 -17.09
C HIS A 174 5.12 5.46 -16.75
N GLY A 175 5.50 6.35 -17.65
CA GLY A 175 5.40 7.80 -17.47
C GLY A 175 5.71 8.56 -18.76
N CYS A 176 6.02 9.85 -18.67
CA CYS A 176 6.37 10.70 -19.81
C CYS A 176 7.78 10.42 -20.39
N PHE A 177 8.11 9.14 -20.58
CA PHE A 177 9.34 8.67 -21.22
C PHE A 177 9.06 8.37 -22.68
N GLY A 178 9.92 8.84 -23.60
CA GLY A 178 9.77 8.62 -25.04
C GLY A 178 9.52 7.14 -25.38
N ASN A 179 10.29 6.22 -24.81
CA ASN A 179 10.12 4.78 -25.06
C ASN A 179 8.73 4.26 -24.65
N TYR A 180 8.21 4.72 -23.52
CA TYR A 180 6.87 4.31 -23.07
C TYR A 180 5.77 4.96 -23.90
N LEU A 181 5.86 6.27 -24.15
CA LEU A 181 4.88 7.01 -24.93
C LEU A 181 4.79 6.46 -26.36
N HIS A 182 5.90 6.10 -26.98
CA HIS A 182 5.94 5.45 -28.28
C HIS A 182 5.24 4.08 -28.23
N LYS A 183 5.55 3.26 -27.23
CA LYS A 183 4.93 1.94 -27.03
C LYS A 183 3.40 2.00 -26.89
N ILE A 184 2.86 3.08 -26.32
CA ILE A 184 1.40 3.28 -26.18
C ILE A 184 0.78 4.11 -27.31
N GLY A 185 1.53 4.39 -28.38
CA GLY A 185 1.06 5.11 -29.56
C GLY A 185 0.76 6.59 -29.30
N ARG A 186 1.46 7.21 -28.34
CA ARG A 186 1.37 8.64 -28.01
C ARG A 186 2.57 9.45 -28.49
N GLU A 187 3.63 8.79 -28.95
CA GLU A 187 4.80 9.41 -29.56
C GLU A 187 5.22 8.65 -30.82
N GLU A 188 5.73 9.34 -31.82
CA GLU A 188 6.20 8.72 -33.09
C GLU A 188 7.54 8.01 -32.92
N SER A 189 8.34 8.44 -31.95
CA SER A 189 9.69 7.96 -31.70
C SER A 189 9.89 7.66 -30.21
N PRO A 190 10.69 6.64 -29.85
CA PRO A 190 11.08 6.36 -28.46
C PRO A 190 12.16 7.32 -27.92
N SER A 191 12.61 8.30 -28.71
CA SER A 191 13.74 9.17 -28.41
C SER A 191 13.52 10.10 -27.21
N CYS A 192 14.61 10.51 -26.57
CA CYS A 192 14.61 11.50 -25.50
C CYS A 192 14.48 12.90 -26.06
N HIS A 193 13.46 13.62 -25.62
CA HIS A 193 13.24 15.00 -26.04
C HIS A 193 14.24 15.99 -25.41
N GLU A 194 14.91 15.61 -24.33
CA GLU A 194 15.85 16.50 -23.62
C GLU A 194 17.26 16.46 -24.19
N CYS A 195 17.70 15.30 -24.69
CA CYS A 195 19.09 15.12 -25.13
C CYS A 195 19.22 14.45 -26.50
N GLY A 196 18.11 14.11 -27.16
CA GLY A 196 18.11 13.48 -28.48
C GLY A 196 18.53 12.01 -28.49
N ALA A 197 18.77 11.37 -27.34
CA ALA A 197 19.12 9.95 -27.28
C ALA A 197 18.04 9.07 -27.95
N ALA A 198 18.45 8.01 -28.63
CA ALA A 198 17.54 7.17 -29.43
C ALA A 198 16.42 6.50 -28.62
N VAL A 199 16.64 6.20 -27.33
CA VAL A 199 15.67 5.54 -26.46
C VAL A 199 15.64 6.20 -25.09
N ASP A 200 14.52 6.83 -24.75
CA ASP A 200 14.26 7.42 -23.44
C ASP A 200 13.53 6.44 -22.52
N THR A 201 14.29 5.80 -21.65
CA THR A 201 13.76 4.97 -20.56
C THR A 201 13.86 5.70 -19.22
N ALA A 202 13.16 5.21 -18.21
CA ALA A 202 13.37 5.68 -16.82
C ALA A 202 14.84 5.55 -16.40
N GLN A 203 15.52 4.47 -16.76
CA GLN A 203 16.95 4.28 -16.49
C GLN A 203 17.82 5.30 -17.22
N HIS A 204 17.50 5.65 -18.47
CA HIS A 204 18.19 6.72 -19.20
C HIS A 204 18.01 8.07 -18.48
N THR A 205 16.78 8.42 -18.11
CA THR A 205 16.49 9.65 -17.36
C THR A 205 17.23 9.65 -16.01
N LEU A 206 17.30 8.51 -15.31
CA LEU A 206 17.92 8.32 -13.98
C LEU A 206 19.44 8.23 -13.95
N ALA A 207 20.11 7.80 -15.03
CA ALA A 207 21.55 7.55 -14.99
C ALA A 207 22.36 8.16 -16.14
N VAL A 208 21.72 8.59 -17.23
CA VAL A 208 22.44 8.88 -18.49
C VAL A 208 22.15 10.27 -19.04
N CYS A 209 20.90 10.72 -19.04
CA CYS A 209 20.48 11.94 -19.72
C CYS A 209 21.23 13.19 -19.21
N PRO A 210 21.99 13.91 -20.05
CA PRO A 210 22.74 15.09 -19.61
C PRO A 210 21.84 16.24 -19.15
N GLY A 211 20.61 16.34 -19.67
CA GLY A 211 19.65 17.36 -19.25
C GLY A 211 19.24 17.30 -17.76
N TRP A 212 19.52 16.19 -17.07
CA TRP A 212 19.19 16.00 -15.65
C TRP A 212 20.44 15.86 -14.76
N GLU A 213 21.61 16.27 -15.26
CA GLU A 213 22.89 16.07 -14.56
C GLU A 213 22.92 16.75 -13.19
N GLU A 214 22.42 17.98 -13.08
CA GLU A 214 22.40 18.73 -11.82
C GLU A 214 21.56 18.01 -10.75
N GLN A 215 20.34 17.61 -11.09
CA GLN A 215 19.47 16.86 -10.19
C GLN A 215 20.08 15.48 -9.86
N ARG A 216 20.74 14.85 -10.84
CA ARG A 216 21.42 13.56 -10.67
C ARG A 216 22.59 13.68 -9.68
N ARG A 217 23.37 14.76 -9.69
CA ARG A 217 24.47 14.96 -8.72
C ARG A 217 23.98 14.93 -7.28
N VAL A 218 22.83 15.56 -7.00
CA VAL A 218 22.19 15.52 -5.67
C VAL A 218 21.80 14.09 -5.29
N LEU A 219 21.22 13.34 -6.23
CA LEU A 219 20.84 11.94 -6.02
C LEU A 219 22.07 11.06 -5.74
N VAL A 220 23.13 11.18 -6.55
CA VAL A 220 24.39 10.43 -6.38
C VAL A 220 25.01 10.68 -5.01
N GLY A 221 24.96 11.92 -4.51
CA GLY A 221 25.46 12.25 -3.18
C GLY A 221 24.71 11.56 -2.02
N ALA A 222 23.51 11.05 -2.25
CA ALA A 222 22.70 10.35 -1.26
C ALA A 222 22.67 8.81 -1.44
N VAL A 223 22.76 8.34 -2.68
CA VAL A 223 22.52 6.93 -3.06
C VAL A 223 23.81 6.22 -3.50
N GLY A 224 24.83 6.97 -3.92
CA GLY A 224 26.06 6.45 -4.52
C GLY A 224 26.07 6.52 -6.05
N GLN A 225 27.15 6.03 -6.65
CA GLN A 225 27.39 6.15 -8.10
C GLN A 225 26.55 5.17 -8.94
N ASP A 226 26.20 4.01 -8.37
CA ASP A 226 25.37 3.02 -9.06
C ASP A 226 23.89 3.41 -9.00
N LEU A 227 23.43 4.03 -10.09
CA LEU A 227 22.05 4.46 -10.28
C LEU A 227 21.20 3.43 -11.02
N SER A 228 21.61 2.16 -11.08
CA SER A 228 20.72 1.10 -11.55
C SER A 228 19.48 1.01 -10.64
N LEU A 229 18.29 0.78 -11.22
CA LEU A 229 17.05 0.68 -10.45
C LEU A 229 17.14 -0.28 -9.24
N PRO A 230 17.73 -1.48 -9.34
CA PRO A 230 17.90 -2.36 -8.18
C PRO A 230 18.75 -1.74 -7.06
N SER A 231 19.87 -1.11 -7.41
CA SER A 231 20.76 -0.48 -6.43
C SER A 231 20.12 0.74 -5.76
N ILE A 232 19.39 1.57 -6.53
CA ILE A 232 18.61 2.68 -5.97
C ILE A 232 17.53 2.15 -5.02
N VAL A 233 16.77 1.13 -5.42
CA VAL A 233 15.71 0.57 -4.57
C VAL A 233 16.28 0.02 -3.27
N ASN A 234 17.41 -0.70 -3.31
CA ASN A 234 18.07 -1.19 -2.10
C ASN A 234 18.50 -0.02 -1.19
N ALA A 235 19.18 0.99 -1.75
CA ALA A 235 19.58 2.16 -0.99
C ALA A 235 18.40 2.93 -0.41
N MET A 236 17.28 3.06 -1.14
CA MET A 236 16.04 3.64 -0.62
C MET A 236 15.47 2.86 0.56
N LEU A 237 15.51 1.53 0.52
CA LEU A 237 15.00 0.66 1.59
C LEU A 237 15.87 0.74 2.86
N ASP A 238 17.16 1.01 2.70
CA ASP A 238 18.12 1.02 3.80
C ASP A 238 18.40 2.42 4.37
N ASN A 239 18.10 3.48 3.63
CA ASN A 239 18.49 4.85 3.97
C ASN A 239 17.39 5.87 3.67
N GLU A 240 16.87 6.51 4.71
CA GLU A 240 15.86 7.56 4.61
C GLU A 240 16.34 8.78 3.79
N ARG A 241 17.63 9.13 3.88
CA ARG A 241 18.23 10.21 3.06
C ARG A 241 18.22 9.84 1.58
N ALA A 242 18.50 8.58 1.24
CA ALA A 242 18.42 8.07 -0.12
C ALA A 242 16.97 8.10 -0.63
N TRP A 243 16.01 7.73 0.21
CA TRP A 243 14.59 7.84 -0.11
C TRP A 243 14.18 9.28 -0.44
N LYS A 244 14.50 10.25 0.44
CA LYS A 244 14.17 11.67 0.23
C LYS A 244 14.81 12.22 -1.05
N ALA A 245 16.07 11.90 -1.28
CA ALA A 245 16.78 12.32 -2.49
C ALA A 245 16.12 11.75 -3.76
N MET A 246 15.75 10.47 -3.75
CA MET A 246 15.07 9.84 -4.88
C MET A 246 13.67 10.40 -5.11
N ALA A 247 12.88 10.60 -4.06
CA ALA A 247 11.56 11.21 -4.16
C ALA A 247 11.66 12.64 -4.73
N SER A 248 12.59 13.46 -4.20
CA SER A 248 12.83 14.82 -4.69
C SER A 248 13.30 14.85 -6.15
N PHE A 249 14.21 13.95 -6.53
CA PHE A 249 14.64 13.78 -7.92
C PHE A 249 13.45 13.46 -8.84
N CYS A 250 12.63 12.48 -8.46
CA CYS A 250 11.47 12.07 -9.24
C CYS A 250 10.45 13.20 -9.36
N GLU A 251 10.16 13.93 -8.28
CA GLU A 251 9.24 15.07 -8.33
C GLU A 251 9.76 16.18 -9.26
N THR A 252 11.03 16.54 -9.15
CA THR A 252 11.64 17.64 -9.93
C THR A 252 11.75 17.30 -11.41
N VAL A 253 12.28 16.12 -11.74
CA VAL A 253 12.52 15.72 -13.14
C VAL A 253 11.21 15.37 -13.85
N MET A 254 10.34 14.59 -13.21
CA MET A 254 9.11 14.16 -13.88
C MET A 254 8.10 15.30 -13.99
N SER A 255 8.04 16.25 -13.06
CA SER A 255 7.18 17.43 -13.22
C SER A 255 7.54 18.25 -14.45
N GLN A 256 8.84 18.43 -14.73
CA GLN A 256 9.34 19.13 -15.90
C GLN A 256 9.06 18.34 -17.19
N LYS A 257 9.37 17.03 -17.23
CA LYS A 257 9.04 16.19 -18.39
C LYS A 257 7.53 16.16 -18.68
N GLU A 258 6.69 16.10 -17.65
CA GLU A 258 5.24 16.20 -17.78
C GLU A 258 4.78 17.56 -18.31
N ALA A 259 5.41 18.67 -17.88
CA ALA A 259 5.11 20.00 -18.39
C ALA A 259 5.47 20.11 -19.88
N ALA A 260 6.67 19.66 -20.25
CA ALA A 260 7.11 19.62 -21.64
C ALA A 260 6.21 18.70 -22.51
N GLU A 261 5.76 17.56 -21.98
CA GLU A 261 4.77 16.71 -22.67
C GLU A 261 3.45 17.46 -22.89
N ARG A 262 2.92 18.14 -21.87
CA ARG A 262 1.68 18.92 -22.00
C ARG A 262 1.81 20.04 -23.03
N GLU A 263 2.92 20.75 -23.07
CA GLU A 263 3.18 21.77 -24.09
C GLU A 263 3.13 21.17 -25.51
N ARG A 264 3.71 19.98 -25.70
CA ARG A 264 3.63 19.26 -26.99
C ARG A 264 2.22 18.74 -27.31
N GLU A 265 1.42 18.40 -26.30
CA GLU A 265 0.01 18.00 -26.49
C GLU A 265 -0.87 19.18 -26.91
N ASP A 266 -0.57 20.37 -26.39
CA ASP A 266 -1.33 21.60 -26.59
C ASP A 266 -0.92 22.38 -27.86
N ASP A 267 0.21 22.02 -28.49
CA ASP A 267 0.63 22.57 -29.78
C ASP A 267 -0.44 22.32 -30.87
N PRO A 268 -0.99 23.37 -31.51
CA PRO A 268 -2.00 23.23 -32.57
C PRO A 268 -1.54 22.38 -33.77
N SER A 269 -0.23 22.33 -34.00
CA SER A 269 0.42 21.54 -35.05
C SER A 269 0.74 20.10 -34.64
N ALA A 270 0.48 19.72 -33.37
CA ALA A 270 0.81 18.40 -32.85
C ALA A 270 0.13 17.28 -33.66
N PRO A 271 0.86 16.17 -33.95
CA PRO A 271 0.30 14.98 -34.57
C PRO A 271 -0.96 14.47 -33.84
N PRO A 272 -1.97 13.95 -34.56
CA PRO A 272 -3.23 13.50 -33.95
C PRO A 272 -3.07 12.47 -32.82
N LEU A 273 -2.00 11.68 -32.85
CA LEU A 273 -1.65 10.69 -31.82
C LEU A 273 -1.21 11.30 -30.47
N ARG A 274 -0.67 12.53 -30.47
CA ARG A 274 -0.28 13.27 -29.26
C ARG A 274 -1.45 14.00 -28.60
N ARG A 275 -2.45 14.41 -29.38
CA ARG A 275 -3.57 15.25 -28.91
C ARG A 275 -4.39 14.56 -27.81
N ARG A 276 -4.76 15.32 -26.78
CA ARG A 276 -5.68 14.84 -25.73
C ARG A 276 -7.03 14.45 -26.31
N ARG A 277 -7.38 13.17 -26.19
CA ARG A 277 -8.75 12.71 -26.47
C ARG A 277 -9.71 13.27 -25.41
N ARG A 278 -10.40 14.38 -25.71
CA ARG A 278 -11.54 14.83 -24.89
C ARG A 278 -12.67 13.80 -25.03
N GLY A 279 -12.88 13.01 -23.97
CA GLY A 279 -14.07 12.18 -23.77
C GLY A 279 -14.26 10.97 -24.69
N ARG A 280 -13.79 9.79 -24.28
CA ARG A 280 -14.54 8.50 -24.41
C ARG A 280 -13.78 7.36 -23.72
N ARG A 281 -14.55 6.50 -23.04
CA ARG A 281 -14.12 5.25 -22.41
C ARG A 281 -13.21 4.42 -23.33
N ARG A 282 -12.17 3.84 -22.72
CA ARG A 282 -11.23 2.85 -23.26
C ARG A 282 -11.92 1.86 -24.22
N ARG A 283 -11.43 1.74 -25.45
CA ARG A 283 -11.57 0.52 -26.26
C ARG A 283 -10.27 -0.26 -26.19
N ALA A 284 -10.44 -1.58 -26.21
CA ALA A 284 -9.49 -2.64 -25.90
C ALA A 284 -8.20 -2.57 -26.72
N TYR A 285 -7.13 -3.07 -26.10
CA TYR A 285 -5.93 -3.54 -26.80
C TYR A 285 -6.34 -4.53 -27.88
N ASP A 286 -6.22 -4.13 -29.15
CA ASP A 286 -6.19 -5.09 -30.25
C ASP A 286 -4.73 -5.54 -30.45
N ARG A 287 -4.54 -6.85 -30.51
CA ARG A 287 -3.24 -7.53 -30.43
C ARG A 287 -2.78 -8.01 -31.81
N SER A 288 -3.13 -7.27 -32.86
CA SER A 288 -3.07 -7.70 -34.26
C SER A 288 -1.92 -7.11 -35.08
N SER A 289 -0.96 -6.38 -34.48
CA SER A 289 0.11 -5.70 -35.26
C SER A 289 1.56 -6.13 -34.95
N LEU A 290 1.77 -7.26 -34.27
CA LEU A 290 3.11 -7.85 -34.15
C LEU A 290 3.29 -8.94 -35.22
N ALA A 291 3.61 -8.52 -36.45
CA ALA A 291 4.25 -9.39 -37.43
C ALA A 291 5.72 -8.96 -37.56
N PRO A 292 6.71 -9.86 -37.41
CA PRO A 292 8.10 -9.54 -37.71
C PRO A 292 8.33 -9.53 -39.24
N PRO A 293 9.34 -8.79 -39.74
CA PRO A 293 9.59 -8.68 -41.17
C PRO A 293 10.21 -9.95 -41.76
N GLY A 294 10.01 -10.11 -43.07
CA GLY A 294 10.13 -11.34 -43.84
C GLY A 294 11.47 -12.07 -43.80
N GLY A 295 11.37 -13.41 -43.74
CA GLY A 295 12.41 -14.36 -44.09
C GLY A 295 12.00 -15.13 -45.35
N GLN A 296 12.94 -15.19 -46.28
CA GLN A 296 12.87 -15.73 -47.65
C GLN A 296 12.35 -17.18 -47.72
N GLN A 297 11.47 -17.46 -48.69
CA GLN A 297 11.02 -18.81 -49.03
C GLN A 297 12.19 -19.65 -49.55
N VAL A 298 12.38 -20.84 -48.97
CA VAL A 298 13.03 -21.98 -49.62
C VAL A 298 12.10 -23.17 -49.50
N VAL A 299 11.69 -23.70 -50.65
CA VAL A 299 10.78 -24.83 -50.84
C VAL A 299 11.54 -26.14 -50.61
N GLY A 300 10.95 -27.13 -49.93
CA GLY A 300 11.51 -28.49 -49.86
C GLY A 300 10.87 -29.47 -48.88
N THR A 301 9.73 -30.04 -49.28
CA THR A 301 9.23 -31.43 -49.03
C THR A 301 9.45 -32.13 -47.67
N GLY A 302 8.35 -32.42 -46.95
CA GLY A 302 8.34 -33.43 -45.89
C GLY A 302 7.01 -33.55 -45.11
N VAL A 303 6.24 -34.60 -45.42
CA VAL A 303 5.18 -35.33 -44.68
C VAL A 303 4.51 -34.67 -43.44
N PRO A 304 3.16 -34.59 -43.36
CA PRO A 304 2.46 -34.08 -42.17
C PRO A 304 2.36 -35.13 -41.04
N PRO A 305 2.50 -34.72 -39.75
CA PRO A 305 2.26 -35.60 -38.60
C PRO A 305 0.75 -35.75 -38.27
N PRO A 306 0.35 -36.83 -37.56
CA PRO A 306 -1.05 -37.21 -37.39
C PRO A 306 -1.78 -36.35 -36.36
N ALA A 307 -3.09 -36.17 -36.59
CA ALA A 307 -4.00 -35.46 -35.72
C ALA A 307 -4.16 -36.19 -34.36
N LEU A 308 -3.89 -35.49 -33.26
CA LEU A 308 -4.22 -35.94 -31.92
C LEU A 308 -5.61 -35.44 -31.50
N HIS A 309 -6.42 -36.39 -31.06
CA HIS A 309 -7.83 -36.30 -30.70
C HIS A 309 -8.15 -35.25 -29.62
N ALA A 310 -9.28 -34.58 -29.80
CA ALA A 310 -9.94 -33.78 -28.77
C ALA A 310 -10.50 -34.66 -27.64
N PRO A 311 -10.42 -34.25 -26.36
CA PRO A 311 -11.05 -34.97 -25.26
C PRO A 311 -12.58 -34.73 -25.20
N PRO A 312 -13.37 -35.73 -24.76
CA PRO A 312 -14.83 -35.66 -24.72
C PRO A 312 -15.36 -34.84 -23.51
N PRO A 313 -16.64 -34.39 -23.56
CA PRO A 313 -17.25 -33.59 -22.50
C PRO A 313 -17.49 -34.40 -21.22
N SER A 314 -17.16 -33.82 -20.06
CA SER A 314 -17.46 -34.41 -18.76
C SER A 314 -18.96 -34.41 -18.48
N ARG A 315 -19.49 -35.61 -18.26
CA ARG A 315 -20.84 -35.91 -17.81
C ARG A 315 -21.08 -35.33 -16.42
N GLY A 316 -22.26 -34.76 -16.23
CA GLY A 316 -22.76 -34.35 -14.93
C GLY A 316 -22.87 -35.52 -13.96
N ASN A 317 -22.64 -35.22 -12.68
CA ASN A 317 -23.06 -36.09 -11.60
C ASN A 317 -23.81 -35.25 -10.57
N SER A 318 -25.11 -35.51 -10.53
CA SER A 318 -26.04 -35.15 -9.46
C SER A 318 -25.55 -35.73 -8.14
N ALA A 319 -25.33 -34.87 -7.15
CA ALA A 319 -25.24 -35.29 -5.76
C ALA A 319 -26.35 -34.59 -4.97
N VAL A 320 -27.16 -35.44 -4.37
CA VAL A 320 -28.42 -35.20 -3.67
C VAL A 320 -28.21 -34.37 -2.41
N SER A 321 -29.03 -33.34 -2.22
CA SER A 321 -29.17 -32.59 -0.97
C SER A 321 -29.93 -33.41 0.08
N PRO A 322 -29.50 -33.51 1.33
CA PRO A 322 -30.37 -33.98 2.40
C PRO A 322 -31.25 -32.82 2.91
N ALA A 323 -32.56 -33.05 2.83
CA ALA A 323 -33.60 -32.20 3.37
C ALA A 323 -33.55 -32.15 4.91
N ILE A 324 -33.70 -30.95 5.47
CA ILE A 324 -33.90 -30.73 6.91
C ILE A 324 -35.42 -30.79 7.17
N PRO A 325 -35.92 -31.68 8.05
CA PRO A 325 -37.34 -31.72 8.40
C PRO A 325 -37.73 -30.61 9.41
N PRO A 326 -39.02 -30.22 9.45
CA PRO A 326 -39.48 -29.03 10.16
C PRO A 326 -39.66 -29.23 11.67
N ILE A 327 -39.62 -28.10 12.37
CA ILE A 327 -39.84 -27.91 13.81
C ILE A 327 -41.33 -28.09 14.18
N PRO A 328 -41.67 -28.78 15.27
CA PRO A 328 -42.94 -28.61 15.98
C PRO A 328 -42.78 -27.96 17.38
N PRO A 329 -43.90 -27.50 18.00
CA PRO A 329 -43.95 -26.22 18.71
C PRO A 329 -43.85 -26.31 20.25
N SER A 330 -43.79 -25.11 20.82
CA SER A 330 -43.73 -24.71 22.23
C SER A 330 -44.86 -25.18 23.14
N LEU A 331 -44.48 -25.60 24.36
CA LEU A 331 -45.24 -25.52 25.62
C LEU A 331 -44.26 -24.92 26.64
N GLY A 332 -44.49 -23.86 27.40
CA GLY A 332 -45.74 -23.31 27.90
C GLY A 332 -45.89 -23.61 29.39
N GLY A 333 -45.34 -22.76 30.26
CA GLY A 333 -45.92 -22.46 31.58
C GLY A 333 -45.35 -23.13 32.84
N GLY A 334 -45.18 -22.31 33.90
CA GLY A 334 -45.05 -22.70 35.32
C GLY A 334 -43.80 -22.12 35.99
N ALA A 335 -43.78 -20.87 36.47
CA ALA A 335 -44.21 -20.44 37.83
C ALA A 335 -43.57 -21.29 38.94
N GLY A 336 -42.55 -20.81 39.65
CA GLY A 336 -42.70 -20.11 40.94
C GLY A 336 -41.69 -20.65 41.99
N PRO A 337 -41.49 -19.98 43.15
CA PRO A 337 -40.15 -19.76 43.75
C PRO A 337 -39.91 -20.41 45.15
N ALA A 338 -38.82 -19.97 45.80
CA ALA A 338 -38.28 -20.28 47.15
C ALA A 338 -37.28 -21.46 47.18
N SER A 339 -36.12 -21.37 47.85
CA SER A 339 -35.76 -20.64 49.09
C SER A 339 -34.39 -19.96 49.03
#